data_AF-A0AAD5B6S7-F1
#
_entry.id   AF-A0AAD5B6S7-F1
#
_cell.length_a   1.000
_cell.length_b   1.000
_cell.length_c   1.000
_cell.angle_alpha   90.00
_cell.angle_beta   90.00
_cell.angle_gamma   90.00
#
_symmetry.space_group_name_H-M   'P 1'
#
loop_
_entity.id
_entity.type
_entity.pdbx_description
1 polymer ?
#
loop_
_entity_poly.entity_id
_entity_poly.type
_entity_poly.pdbx_seq_one_letter_code
_entity_poly.pdbx_strand_id
1 'polypeptide(L)'
;MDLHYILQHLLHCNVFNTYARILFVDFNSTFNTIIPDPDTDLCAHPNLSVNDQLPDRQAADSELTSRSLTISTGAPQGCVLSPLLFSLYTNDCTFKNSLCHQPYRQGVKELVVWCNHNNLKLNMLKTVEMIVDFSRNPPALPPLTIIKSTLTTVDSFKFLGTTISQGLKWDNNIGSIAKKTKKRVYFLHQLRKFNLPHELLKQFYLAIIEYVLCTSTV
;
A
#
# COMPACT_ATOMS: atom_id res chain seq x y z
N MET A 1 -4.43 1.69 -12.92
CA MET A 1 -4.60 2.90 -13.75
C MET A 1 -3.43 3.88 -13.60
N ASP A 2 -2.88 4.08 -12.41
CA ASP A 2 -1.91 5.18 -12.17
C ASP A 2 -0.54 5.04 -12.87
N LEU A 3 0.01 3.82 -12.96
CA LEU A 3 1.28 3.61 -13.69
C LEU A 3 1.14 3.87 -15.20
N HIS A 4 -0.05 3.63 -15.75
CA HIS A 4 -0.36 3.93 -17.15
C HIS A 4 -0.35 5.44 -17.39
N TYR A 5 -0.91 6.24 -16.48
CA TYR A 5 -0.84 7.71 -16.56
C TYR A 5 0.58 8.24 -16.41
N ILE A 6 1.41 7.64 -15.54
CA ILE A 6 2.82 8.01 -15.41
C ILE A 6 3.56 7.74 -16.73
N LEU A 7 3.36 6.56 -17.33
CA LEU A 7 3.93 6.23 -18.64
C LEU A 7 3.40 7.16 -19.73
N GLN A 8 2.10 7.45 -19.74
CA GLN A 8 1.48 8.35 -20.70
C GLN A 8 2.08 9.75 -20.57
N HIS A 9 2.27 10.26 -19.35
CA HIS A 9 2.91 11.55 -19.08
C HIS A 9 4.36 11.58 -19.56
N LEU A 10 5.14 10.55 -19.25
CA LEU A 10 6.55 10.45 -19.65
C LEU A 10 6.74 10.24 -21.17
N LEU A 11 5.76 9.62 -21.85
CA LEU A 11 5.82 9.32 -23.29
C LEU A 11 5.14 10.37 -24.19
N HIS A 12 4.03 10.99 -23.75
CA HIS A 12 3.26 11.94 -24.57
C HIS A 12 3.68 13.39 -24.37
N CYS A 13 4.26 13.74 -23.22
CA CYS A 13 4.92 15.03 -23.10
C CYS A 13 6.25 14.93 -23.85
N ASN A 14 6.20 15.17 -25.17
CA ASN A 14 7.32 15.30 -26.10
C ASN A 14 8.20 16.54 -25.80
N VAL A 15 8.27 16.91 -24.53
CA VAL A 15 9.01 18.03 -23.97
C VAL A 15 10.29 17.41 -23.43
N PHE A 16 11.43 17.86 -23.93
CA PHE A 16 12.71 17.53 -23.32
C PHE A 16 12.64 17.80 -21.81
N ASN A 17 13.16 16.89 -20.97
CA ASN A 17 13.26 17.04 -19.51
C ASN A 17 11.99 16.72 -18.69
N THR A 18 11.20 15.73 -19.14
CA THR A 18 10.03 15.23 -18.37
C THR A 18 10.46 14.16 -17.38
N TYR A 19 10.15 14.40 -16.11
CA TYR A 19 10.32 13.44 -15.01
C TYR A 19 9.02 13.32 -14.23
N ALA A 20 8.82 12.18 -13.58
CA ALA A 20 7.72 11.94 -12.66
C ALA A 20 8.26 11.72 -11.25
N ARG A 21 7.58 12.29 -10.24
CA ARG A 21 7.87 12.03 -8.82
C ARG A 21 6.72 11.23 -8.23
N ILE A 22 7.05 10.10 -7.63
CA ILE A 22 6.11 9.17 -7.03
C ILE A 22 6.37 9.17 -5.53
N LEU A 23 5.34 9.47 -4.73
CA LEU A 23 5.41 9.40 -3.28
C LEU A 23 4.80 8.08 -2.81
N PHE A 24 5.59 7.23 -2.17
CA PHE A 24 5.09 6.06 -1.47
C PHE A 24 4.88 6.43 -0.01
N VAL A 25 3.62 6.48 0.42
CA VAL A 25 3.24 6.88 1.77
C VAL A 25 2.99 5.66 2.63
N ASP A 26 3.58 5.66 3.82
CA ASP A 26 3.30 4.68 4.87
C ASP A 26 2.89 5.43 6.14
N PHE A 27 2.07 4.80 6.95
CA PHE A 27 1.50 5.37 8.16
C PHE A 27 1.83 4.48 9.35
N ASN A 28 2.09 5.11 10.50
CA ASN A 28 2.28 4.39 11.75
C ASN A 28 0.95 3.81 12.23
N SER A 29 0.85 2.48 12.30
CA SER A 29 -0.25 1.78 12.98
C SER A 29 -1.65 2.35 12.67
N THR A 30 -1.98 2.54 11.39
CA THR A 30 -3.22 3.17 10.90
C THR A 30 -4.47 2.67 11.61
N PHE A 31 -4.58 1.36 11.81
CA PHE A 31 -5.74 0.74 12.44
C PHE A 31 -5.88 1.07 13.92
N ASN A 32 -4.81 1.45 14.62
CA ASN A 32 -4.87 1.86 16.03
C ASN A 32 -5.22 3.33 16.19
N THR A 33 -5.10 4.13 15.13
CA THR A 33 -5.25 5.60 15.16
C THR A 33 -6.54 6.09 14.50
N ILE A 34 -7.36 5.21 13.92
CA ILE A 34 -8.70 5.57 13.45
C ILE A 34 -9.54 5.93 14.69
N ILE A 35 -9.88 7.20 14.81
CA ILE A 35 -10.84 7.68 15.80
C ILE A 35 -12.19 7.72 15.05
N PRO A 36 -13.22 6.97 15.49
CA PRO A 36 -14.55 7.17 14.95
C PRO A 36 -15.02 8.56 15.38
N ASP A 37 -15.06 9.50 14.43
CA ASP A 37 -15.64 10.81 14.68
C ASP A 37 -17.17 10.67 14.69
N PRO A 38 -17.88 11.03 15.77
CA PRO A 38 -19.33 10.97 15.82
C PRO A 38 -20.01 11.85 14.75
N ASP A 39 -19.30 12.85 14.21
CA ASP A 39 -19.80 13.77 13.17
C ASP A 39 -19.46 13.32 11.75
N THR A 40 -18.75 12.19 11.57
CA THR A 40 -18.70 11.59 10.23
C THR A 40 -20.11 11.08 9.91
N ASP A 41 -20.76 11.70 8.92
CA ASP A 41 -22.05 11.34 8.29
C ASP A 41 -22.08 9.89 7.71
N LEU A 42 -21.22 8.98 8.17
CA LEU A 42 -21.24 7.55 7.90
C LEU A 42 -22.52 6.87 8.43
N CYS A 43 -23.29 7.52 9.31
CA CYS A 43 -24.45 6.96 10.00
C CYS A 43 -25.80 7.10 9.26
N ALA A 44 -25.84 7.55 8.00
CA ALA A 44 -27.12 7.73 7.29
C ALA A 44 -27.75 6.43 6.74
N HIS A 45 -27.07 5.28 6.82
CA HIS A 45 -27.64 4.00 6.40
C HIS A 45 -28.19 3.20 7.60
N PRO A 46 -29.50 2.86 7.62
CA PRO A 46 -30.18 2.28 8.78
C PRO A 46 -29.69 0.89 9.21
N ASN A 47 -28.78 0.26 8.45
CA ASN A 47 -28.25 -1.07 8.71
C ASN A 47 -26.74 -1.09 9.07
N LEU A 48 -26.06 0.06 9.12
CA LEU A 48 -24.66 0.19 9.51
C LEU A 48 -24.52 1.13 10.72
N SER A 49 -24.99 0.68 11.88
CA SER A 49 -24.61 1.29 13.15
C SER A 49 -23.17 0.89 13.46
N VAL A 50 -22.20 1.76 13.17
CA VAL A 50 -20.77 1.55 13.49
C VAL A 50 -20.57 1.35 15.00
N ASN A 51 -21.46 1.93 15.81
CA ASN A 51 -21.47 1.77 17.27
C ASN A 51 -21.74 0.32 17.73
N ASP A 52 -22.45 -0.48 16.94
CA ASP A 52 -22.71 -1.90 17.26
C ASP A 52 -21.65 -2.86 16.68
N GLN A 53 -20.80 -2.38 15.77
CA GLN A 53 -19.83 -3.20 15.02
C GLN A 53 -18.39 -3.12 15.53
N LEU A 54 -18.12 -2.24 16.49
CA LEU A 54 -16.90 -2.21 17.28
C LEU A 54 -17.18 -2.93 18.61
N PRO A 55 -16.95 -4.26 18.72
CA PRO A 55 -17.25 -4.96 19.96
C PRO A 55 -16.36 -4.45 21.10
N ASP A 56 -16.98 -4.26 22.27
CA ASP A 56 -16.32 -4.09 23.55
C ASP A 56 -15.23 -5.16 23.72
N ARG A 57 -14.00 -4.72 24.01
CA ARG A 57 -12.85 -5.63 24.11
C ARG A 57 -12.93 -6.48 25.38
N GLN A 58 -12.57 -7.75 25.25
CA GLN A 58 -12.02 -8.55 26.34
C GLN A 58 -10.61 -9.00 25.92
N ALA A 59 -9.57 -8.53 26.62
CA ALA A 59 -8.23 -9.09 26.49
C ALA A 59 -7.95 -9.89 27.77
N ALA A 60 -7.77 -11.20 27.64
CA ALA A 60 -7.37 -12.07 28.74
C ALA A 60 -5.84 -12.15 28.79
N ASP A 61 -5.25 -11.59 29.83
CA ASP A 61 -3.87 -11.90 30.20
C ASP A 61 -3.88 -13.12 31.13
N SER A 62 -2.88 -13.98 30.99
CA SER A 62 -2.82 -15.25 31.70
C SER A 62 -2.69 -15.05 33.21
N GLU A 63 -3.61 -15.70 33.92
CA GLU A 63 -3.71 -15.87 35.38
C GLU A 63 -4.21 -14.66 36.20
N LEU A 64 -5.44 -14.84 36.72
CA LEU A 64 -6.14 -14.07 37.77
C LEU A 64 -6.80 -12.73 37.33
N THR A 65 -7.98 -12.87 36.71
CA THR A 65 -9.09 -11.90 36.57
C THR A 65 -8.76 -10.41 36.59
N SER A 66 -8.71 -9.77 35.41
CA SER A 66 -8.52 -8.33 35.26
C SER A 66 -9.81 -7.57 34.90
N ARG A 67 -9.80 -6.28 35.25
CA ARG A 67 -10.88 -5.31 35.08
C ARG A 67 -11.01 -4.88 33.61
N SER A 68 -12.24 -4.73 33.12
CA SER A 68 -12.52 -4.25 31.76
C SER A 68 -11.87 -2.89 31.49
N LEU A 69 -11.10 -2.80 30.41
CA LEU A 69 -10.43 -1.57 29.94
C LEU A 69 -11.06 -1.17 28.61
N THR A 70 -11.82 -0.09 28.63
CA THR A 70 -12.42 0.53 27.44
C THR A 70 -11.31 1.17 26.61
N ILE A 71 -11.14 0.75 25.36
CA ILE A 71 -10.20 1.38 24.43
C ILE A 71 -11.02 2.11 23.38
N SER A 72 -10.98 3.45 23.42
CA SER A 72 -11.81 4.35 22.61
C SER A 72 -11.27 4.64 21.20
N THR A 73 -10.23 3.92 20.75
CA THR A 73 -9.57 4.20 19.47
C THR A 73 -9.15 2.94 18.71
N GLY A 74 -9.37 2.96 17.39
CA GLY A 74 -8.87 1.98 16.43
C GLY A 74 -9.84 0.86 16.03
N ALA A 75 -9.69 0.36 14.81
CA ALA A 75 -10.38 -0.82 14.30
C ALA A 75 -9.49 -2.09 14.52
N PRO A 76 -10.03 -3.26 14.90
CA PRO A 76 -9.21 -4.41 15.27
C PRO A 76 -8.38 -4.93 14.09
N GLN A 77 -7.08 -5.18 14.29
CA GLN A 77 -6.27 -5.86 13.27
C GLN A 77 -6.79 -7.29 13.08
N GLY A 78 -7.36 -7.58 11.91
CA GLY A 78 -8.05 -8.85 11.62
C GLY A 78 -9.57 -8.79 11.65
N CYS A 79 -10.17 -7.64 11.98
CA CYS A 79 -11.60 -7.41 11.75
C CYS A 79 -11.86 -7.20 10.26
N VAL A 80 -12.84 -7.94 9.73
CA VAL A 80 -13.25 -7.89 8.30
C VAL A 80 -13.68 -6.47 7.89
N LEU A 81 -14.13 -5.65 8.85
CA LEU A 81 -14.57 -4.27 8.61
C LEU A 81 -13.46 -3.23 8.60
N SER A 82 -12.27 -3.52 9.16
CA SER A 82 -11.19 -2.54 9.25
C SER A 82 -10.73 -2.00 7.89
N PRO A 83 -10.56 -2.82 6.83
CA PRO A 83 -10.24 -2.32 5.49
C PRO A 83 -11.36 -1.46 4.89
N LEU A 84 -12.62 -1.80 5.15
CA LEU A 84 -13.78 -1.03 4.66
C LEU A 84 -13.85 0.33 5.36
N LEU A 85 -13.74 0.34 6.69
CA LEU A 85 -13.71 1.56 7.50
C LEU A 85 -12.54 2.45 7.09
N PHE A 86 -11.34 1.89 6.88
CA PHE A 86 -10.20 2.66 6.41
C PHE A 86 -10.42 3.24 5.00
N SER A 87 -11.06 2.48 4.10
CA SER A 87 -11.38 2.96 2.74
C SER A 87 -12.40 4.08 2.76
N LEU A 88 -13.43 4.00 3.63
CA LEU A 88 -14.41 5.07 3.82
C LEU A 88 -13.77 6.30 4.48
N TYR A 89 -12.96 6.09 5.51
CA TYR A 89 -12.25 7.14 6.24
C TYR A 89 -11.31 7.95 5.35
N THR A 90 -10.66 7.28 4.40
CA THR A 90 -9.72 7.93 3.46
C THR A 90 -10.39 8.37 2.15
N ASN A 91 -11.70 8.15 1.98
CA ASN A 91 -12.42 8.52 0.76
C ASN A 91 -12.41 10.04 0.52
N ASP A 92 -12.45 10.82 1.60
CA ASP A 92 -12.39 12.29 1.55
C ASP A 92 -10.98 12.82 1.31
N CYS A 93 -9.95 11.95 1.32
CA CYS A 93 -8.59 12.26 0.89
C CYS A 93 -8.53 12.38 -0.65
N THR A 94 -9.37 13.24 -1.22
CA THR A 94 -9.37 13.53 -2.65
C THR A 94 -8.32 14.58 -2.96
N PHE A 95 -7.33 14.18 -3.76
CA PHE A 95 -6.46 15.15 -4.42
C PHE A 95 -7.34 15.94 -5.40
N LYS A 96 -7.61 17.22 -5.12
CA LYS A 96 -8.41 18.05 -6.05
C LYS A 96 -7.70 18.07 -7.39
N ASN A 97 -8.30 17.38 -8.36
CA ASN A 97 -7.79 17.04 -9.70
C ASN A 97 -7.51 18.29 -10.55
N SER A 98 -6.43 19.00 -10.26
CA SER A 98 -5.70 19.76 -11.26
C SER A 98 -4.27 19.22 -11.32
N LEU A 99 -4.16 17.94 -11.68
CA LEU A 99 -2.91 17.23 -12.01
C LEU A 99 -2.06 17.95 -13.08
N CYS A 100 -2.61 18.98 -13.73
CA CYS A 100 -1.94 19.86 -14.69
C CYS A 100 -1.34 21.14 -14.05
N HIS A 101 -1.86 21.64 -12.93
CA HIS A 101 -1.56 23.00 -12.46
C HIS A 101 -1.15 23.17 -11.00
N GLN A 102 -1.29 22.17 -10.13
CA GLN A 102 -0.73 22.25 -8.78
C GLN A 102 0.69 21.67 -8.74
N PRO A 103 1.70 22.42 -8.26
CA PRO A 103 3.05 21.89 -8.11
C PRO A 103 3.01 20.66 -7.20
N TYR A 104 3.58 19.53 -7.61
CA TYR A 104 3.67 18.29 -6.82
C TYR A 104 3.92 18.52 -5.31
N ARG A 105 4.85 19.42 -4.98
CA ARG A 105 5.19 19.79 -3.58
C ARG A 105 4.02 20.40 -2.80
N GLN A 106 3.17 21.17 -3.45
CA GLN A 106 1.99 21.77 -2.83
C GLN A 106 0.97 20.69 -2.46
N GLY A 107 0.70 19.76 -3.39
CA GLY A 107 -0.18 18.63 -3.10
C GLY A 107 0.35 17.69 -2.01
N VAL A 108 1.68 17.50 -1.92
CA VAL A 108 2.28 16.79 -0.77
C VAL A 108 2.03 17.52 0.55
N LYS A 109 2.12 18.85 0.59
CA LYS A 109 1.81 19.62 1.81
C LYS A 109 0.35 19.48 2.22
N GLU A 110 -0.57 19.54 1.25
CA GLU A 110 -2.00 19.36 1.50
C GLU A 110 -2.31 17.97 2.03
N LEU A 111 -1.70 16.94 1.47
CA LEU A 111 -1.79 15.57 1.99
C LEU A 111 -1.33 15.50 3.45
N VAL A 112 -0.17 16.08 3.78
CA VAL A 112 0.36 16.07 5.15
C VAL A 112 -0.58 16.78 6.12
N VAL A 113 -1.14 17.92 5.71
CA VAL A 113 -2.14 18.68 6.49
C VAL A 113 -3.39 17.84 6.71
N TRP A 114 -3.92 17.21 5.66
CA TRP A 114 -5.07 16.32 5.77
C TRP A 114 -4.80 15.13 6.69
N CYS A 115 -3.64 14.48 6.57
CA CYS A 115 -3.25 13.38 7.45
C CYS A 115 -3.19 13.81 8.92
N ASN A 116 -2.65 14.99 9.22
CA ASN A 116 -2.60 15.52 10.58
C ASN A 116 -3.99 15.81 11.15
N HIS A 117 -4.90 16.39 10.36
CA HIS A 117 -6.28 16.62 10.77
C HIS A 117 -7.04 15.30 11.01
N ASN A 118 -6.73 14.27 10.21
CA ASN A 118 -7.35 12.96 10.29
C ASN A 118 -6.56 11.98 11.18
N ASN A 119 -5.74 12.46 12.12
CA ASN A 119 -5.00 11.62 13.07
C ASN A 119 -4.17 10.47 12.42
N LEU A 120 -3.80 10.62 11.14
CA LEU A 120 -3.00 9.65 10.39
C LEU A 120 -1.54 10.06 10.46
N LYS A 121 -0.82 9.43 11.38
CA LYS A 121 0.60 9.74 11.58
C LYS A 121 1.45 9.10 10.49
N LEU A 122 2.04 9.92 9.62
CA LEU A 122 2.99 9.46 8.61
C LEU A 122 4.19 8.76 9.25
N ASN A 123 4.59 7.64 8.64
CA ASN A 123 5.81 6.94 8.96
C ASN A 123 6.93 7.48 8.08
N MET A 124 7.66 8.48 8.57
CA MET A 124 8.72 9.15 7.81
C MET A 124 9.90 8.23 7.46
N LEU A 125 10.07 7.10 8.16
CA LEU A 125 11.11 6.12 7.86
C LEU A 125 10.75 5.19 6.70
N LYS A 126 9.45 4.96 6.47
CA LYS A 126 8.94 4.10 5.40
C LYS A 126 8.33 4.87 4.23
N THR A 127 7.99 6.14 4.44
CA THR A 127 7.59 7.06 3.38
C THR A 127 8.83 7.42 2.56
N VAL A 128 8.77 7.19 1.26
CA VAL A 128 9.90 7.41 0.34
C VAL A 128 9.44 8.06 -0.95
N GLU A 129 10.36 8.74 -1.62
CA GLU A 129 10.15 9.30 -2.96
C GLU A 129 10.87 8.45 -4.00
N MET A 130 10.25 8.24 -5.15
CA MET A 130 10.90 7.69 -6.34
C MET A 130 10.79 8.70 -7.47
N ILE A 131 11.90 8.92 -8.17
CA ILE A 131 11.95 9.83 -9.32
C ILE A 131 12.17 8.98 -10.56
N VAL A 132 11.28 9.11 -11.53
CA VAL A 132 11.38 8.45 -12.84
C VAL A 132 11.76 9.51 -13.85
N ASP A 133 12.96 9.40 -14.42
CA ASP A 133 13.47 10.33 -15.43
C ASP A 133 14.22 9.52 -16.51
N PHE A 134 13.84 9.74 -17.77
CA PHE A 134 14.46 9.09 -18.93
C PHE A 134 15.36 10.04 -19.74
N SER A 135 15.58 11.26 -19.24
CA SER A 135 16.45 12.25 -19.85
C SER A 135 17.90 11.80 -19.83
N ARG A 136 18.65 12.06 -20.91
CA ARG A 136 20.08 11.70 -20.98
C ARG A 136 20.93 12.44 -19.94
N ASN A 137 20.56 13.69 -19.66
CA ASN A 137 21.21 14.56 -18.69
C ASN A 137 20.15 15.08 -17.70
N PRO A 138 19.77 14.27 -16.70
CA PRO A 138 18.73 14.64 -15.76
C PRO A 138 19.20 15.85 -14.92
N PRO A 139 18.33 16.85 -14.69
CA PRO A 139 18.66 17.99 -13.87
C PRO A 139 18.77 17.55 -12.40
N ALA A 140 19.62 18.23 -11.63
CA ALA A 140 19.65 18.03 -10.19
C ALA A 140 18.33 18.53 -9.58
N LEU A 141 17.45 17.61 -9.19
CA LEU A 141 16.18 17.95 -8.58
C LEU A 141 16.36 18.18 -7.07
N PRO A 142 15.80 19.27 -6.50
CA PRO A 142 15.88 19.49 -5.07
C PRO A 142 15.14 18.37 -4.32
N PRO A 143 15.63 17.95 -3.14
CA PRO A 143 14.99 16.90 -2.38
C PRO A 143 13.61 17.34 -1.87
N LEU A 144 12.73 16.38 -1.58
CA LEU A 144 11.43 16.64 -0.97
C LEU A 144 11.55 16.67 0.55
N THR A 145 11.08 17.74 1.17
CA THR A 145 11.06 17.90 2.63
C THR A 145 9.62 17.92 3.15
N ILE A 146 9.35 17.10 4.18
CA ILE A 146 8.07 17.01 4.88
C ILE A 146 8.33 17.23 6.37
N ILE A 147 7.63 18.20 6.99
CA ILE A 147 7.72 18.50 8.42
C ILE A 147 9.20 18.59 8.88
N LYS A 148 10.02 19.32 8.11
CA LYS A 148 11.47 19.53 8.34
C LYS A 148 12.38 18.30 8.21
N SER A 149 11.85 17.17 7.77
CA SER A 149 12.64 15.98 7.43
C SER A 149 12.73 15.80 5.92
N THR A 150 13.94 15.52 5.41
CA THR A 150 14.15 15.20 4.01
C THR A 150 13.79 13.75 3.75
N LEU A 151 12.93 13.50 2.76
CA LEU A 151 12.56 12.14 2.39
C LEU A 151 13.72 11.43 1.69
N THR A 152 13.76 10.11 1.89
CA THR A 152 14.73 9.24 1.19
C THR A 152 14.23 8.99 -0.22
N THR A 153 15.09 9.21 -1.21
CA THR A 153 14.83 8.82 -2.60
C THR A 153 15.26 7.37 -2.82
N VAL A 154 14.45 6.58 -3.52
CA VAL A 154 14.73 5.17 -3.80
C VAL A 154 14.68 4.85 -5.30
N ASP A 155 15.56 3.94 -5.71
CA ASP A 155 15.61 3.45 -7.10
C ASP A 155 14.59 2.34 -7.37
N SER A 156 14.11 1.66 -6.32
CA SER A 156 13.06 0.65 -6.42
C SER A 156 12.25 0.55 -5.13
N PHE A 157 10.99 0.20 -5.26
CA PHE A 157 10.06 0.07 -4.16
C PHE A 157 9.09 -1.08 -4.40
N LYS A 158 8.79 -1.85 -3.34
CA LYS A 158 7.85 -2.97 -3.41
C LYS A 158 6.47 -2.49 -2.96
N PHE A 159 5.56 -2.34 -3.92
CA PHE A 159 4.20 -1.90 -3.70
C PHE A 159 3.21 -3.04 -4.00
N LEU A 160 2.37 -3.39 -3.02
CA LEU A 160 1.35 -4.44 -3.13
C LEU A 160 1.84 -5.78 -3.70
N GLY A 161 3.09 -6.14 -3.41
CA GLY A 161 3.69 -7.40 -3.88
C GLY A 161 4.54 -7.27 -5.15
N THR A 162 4.42 -6.16 -5.86
CA THR A 162 5.12 -5.86 -7.12
C THR A 162 6.27 -4.89 -6.88
N THR A 163 7.45 -5.22 -7.40
CA THR A 163 8.61 -4.30 -7.33
C THR A 163 8.62 -3.36 -8.52
N ILE A 164 8.47 -2.06 -8.25
CA ILE A 164 8.57 -0.98 -9.24
C ILE A 164 10.00 -0.41 -9.16
N SER A 165 10.61 -0.14 -10.31
CA SER A 165 11.93 0.51 -10.39
C SER A 165 11.82 1.87 -11.06
N GLN A 166 12.75 2.78 -10.75
CA GLN A 166 12.79 4.12 -11.35
C GLN A 166 12.93 4.09 -12.88
N GLY A 167 13.59 3.07 -13.42
CA GLY A 167 13.71 2.87 -14.87
C GLY A 167 12.48 2.20 -15.49
N LEU A 168 11.43 1.97 -14.70
CA LEU A 168 10.24 1.19 -15.05
C LEU A 168 10.56 -0.19 -15.65
N LYS A 169 11.67 -0.78 -15.19
CA LYS A 169 12.11 -2.13 -15.53
C LYS A 169 11.51 -3.14 -14.56
N TRP A 170 11.16 -4.30 -15.10
CA TRP A 170 10.53 -5.39 -14.36
C TRP A 170 11.50 -6.47 -13.88
N ASP A 171 12.80 -6.35 -14.17
CA ASP A 171 13.81 -7.37 -13.87
C ASP A 171 13.83 -7.80 -12.40
N ASN A 172 13.78 -6.83 -11.48
CA ASN A 172 13.74 -7.10 -10.04
C ASN A 172 12.46 -7.84 -9.64
N ASN A 173 11.32 -7.45 -10.21
CA ASN A 173 10.03 -8.10 -9.95
C ASN A 173 10.05 -9.54 -10.48
N ILE A 174 10.40 -9.72 -11.75
CA ILE A 174 10.51 -11.00 -12.45
C ILE A 174 11.47 -11.92 -11.70
N GLY A 175 12.65 -11.44 -11.32
CA GLY A 175 13.63 -12.20 -10.55
C GLY A 175 13.09 -12.65 -9.19
N SER A 176 12.30 -11.81 -8.51
CA SER A 176 11.67 -12.17 -7.24
C SER A 176 10.59 -13.25 -7.41
N ILE A 177 9.78 -13.16 -8.47
CA ILE A 177 8.73 -14.13 -8.82
C ILE A 177 9.39 -15.45 -9.20
N ALA A 178 10.38 -15.43 -10.10
CA ALA A 178 11.12 -16.61 -10.53
C ALA A 178 11.75 -17.35 -9.35
N LYS A 179 12.37 -16.64 -8.39
CA LYS A 179 12.92 -17.23 -7.16
C LYS A 179 11.83 -17.93 -6.33
N LYS A 180 10.66 -17.29 -6.16
CA LYS A 180 9.52 -17.88 -5.42
C LYS A 180 8.95 -19.12 -6.14
N THR A 181 8.77 -19.03 -7.46
CA THR A 181 8.26 -20.12 -8.30
C THR A 181 9.21 -21.30 -8.30
N LYS A 182 10.53 -21.07 -8.43
CA LYS A 182 11.55 -22.12 -8.40
C LYS A 182 11.49 -22.97 -7.12
N LYS A 183 11.29 -22.33 -5.96
CA LYS A 183 11.12 -23.05 -4.68
C LYS A 183 9.89 -23.98 -4.69
N ARG A 184 8.78 -23.53 -5.29
CA ARG A 184 7.53 -24.31 -5.36
C ARG A 184 7.60 -25.44 -6.38
N VAL A 185 8.22 -25.19 -7.52
CA VAL A 185 8.50 -26.23 -8.53
C VAL A 185 9.41 -27.31 -7.94
N TYR A 186 10.39 -26.94 -7.11
CA TYR A 186 11.19 -27.93 -6.38
C TYR A 186 10.32 -28.83 -5.49
N PHE A 187 9.37 -28.28 -4.73
CA PHE A 187 8.42 -29.10 -3.96
C PHE A 187 7.57 -30.00 -4.86
N LEU A 188 7.06 -29.50 -5.98
CA LEU A 188 6.33 -30.33 -6.94
C LEU A 188 7.20 -31.50 -7.45
N HIS A 189 8.48 -31.26 -7.73
CA HIS A 189 9.40 -32.32 -8.12
C HIS A 189 9.60 -33.35 -7.00
N GLN A 190 9.75 -32.91 -5.74
CA GLN A 190 9.86 -33.80 -4.60
C GLN A 190 8.59 -34.63 -4.39
N LEU A 191 7.40 -34.04 -4.50
CA LEU A 191 6.12 -34.76 -4.42
C LEU A 191 6.02 -35.82 -5.52
N ARG A 192 6.47 -35.50 -6.74
CA ARG A 192 6.52 -36.48 -7.83
C ARG A 192 7.45 -37.66 -7.50
N LYS A 193 8.59 -37.42 -6.83
CA LYS A 193 9.50 -38.50 -6.40
C LYS A 193 8.88 -39.44 -5.36
N PHE A 194 7.94 -38.95 -4.56
CA PHE A 194 7.17 -39.78 -3.62
C PHE A 194 5.99 -40.51 -4.28
N ASN A 195 5.93 -40.53 -5.63
CA ASN A 195 4.89 -41.20 -6.41
C ASN A 195 3.46 -40.77 -6.06
N LEU A 196 3.26 -39.49 -5.73
CA LEU A 196 1.91 -38.96 -5.53
C LEU A 196 1.09 -39.09 -6.83
N PRO A 197 -0.24 -39.35 -6.72
CA PRO A 197 -1.14 -39.37 -7.85
C PRO A 197 -1.05 -38.10 -8.70
N HIS A 198 -1.15 -38.26 -10.02
CA HIS A 198 -1.10 -37.14 -10.97
C HIS A 198 -2.13 -36.05 -10.64
N GLU A 199 -3.31 -36.43 -10.17
CA GLU A 199 -4.37 -35.48 -9.82
C GLU A 199 -3.95 -34.56 -8.66
N LEU A 200 -3.26 -35.09 -7.64
CA LEU A 200 -2.74 -34.28 -6.53
C LEU A 200 -1.59 -33.37 -6.97
N LEU A 201 -0.73 -33.84 -7.87
CA LEU A 201 0.35 -33.03 -8.45
C LEU A 201 -0.22 -31.86 -9.27
N LYS A 202 -1.29 -32.11 -10.04
CA LYS A 202 -2.02 -31.09 -10.80
C LYS A 202 -2.66 -30.06 -9.86
N GLN A 203 -3.38 -30.52 -8.82
CA GLN A 203 -3.95 -29.62 -7.81
C GLN A 203 -2.89 -28.75 -7.14
N PHE A 204 -1.74 -29.34 -6.77
CA PHE A 204 -0.62 -28.58 -6.22
C PHE A 204 -0.11 -27.52 -7.19
N TYR A 205 0.07 -27.86 -8.46
CA TYR A 205 0.51 -26.92 -9.48
C TYR A 205 -0.45 -25.73 -9.61
N LEU A 206 -1.75 -26.00 -9.78
CA LEU A 206 -2.77 -24.96 -9.95
C LEU A 206 -2.85 -24.05 -8.71
N ALA A 207 -2.92 -24.64 -7.52
CA ALA A 207 -3.13 -23.89 -6.28
C ALA A 207 -1.90 -23.08 -5.84
N ILE A 208 -0.68 -23.57 -6.11
CA ILE A 208 0.54 -23.02 -5.50
C ILE A 208 1.45 -22.34 -6.53
N ILE A 209 1.58 -22.89 -7.73
CA ILE A 209 2.50 -22.37 -8.75
C ILE A 209 1.75 -21.40 -9.66
N GLU A 210 0.64 -21.81 -10.24
CA GLU A 210 -0.16 -20.98 -11.14
C GLU A 210 -0.72 -19.76 -10.42
N TYR A 211 -1.28 -19.93 -9.22
CA TYR A 211 -1.74 -18.81 -8.38
C TYR A 211 -0.69 -17.70 -8.24
N VAL A 212 0.58 -18.07 -8.04
CA VAL A 212 1.66 -17.09 -7.85
C VAL A 212 2.01 -16.38 -9.15
N LEU A 213 2.01 -17.10 -10.26
CA LEU A 213 2.28 -16.52 -11.56
C LEU A 213 1.18 -15.54 -11.94
N CYS A 214 -0.09 -15.92 -11.79
CA CYS A 214 -1.24 -15.07 -12.11
C CYS A 214 -1.38 -13.85 -11.20
N THR A 215 -1.09 -13.98 -9.90
CA THR A 215 -1.19 -12.84 -8.96
C THR A 215 -0.01 -11.89 -9.02
N SER A 216 1.10 -12.28 -9.65
CA SER A 216 2.30 -11.44 -9.73
C SER A 216 2.47 -10.75 -11.10
N THR A 217 1.61 -11.06 -12.06
CA THR A 217 1.47 -10.31 -13.33
C THR A 217 0.41 -9.22 -13.13
N VAL A 218 0.85 -7.97 -13.04
CA VAL A 218 -0.02 -6.79 -13.05
C VAL A 218 -0.29 -6.36 -14.48
#